data_AF-A0A843IXE5-F1
#
_entry.id   AF-A0A843IXE5-F1
#
_cell.length_a   1.000
_cell.length_b   1.000
_cell.length_c   1.000
_cell.angle_alpha   90.00
_cell.angle_beta   90.00
_cell.angle_gamma   90.00
#
_symmetry.space_group_name_H-M   'P 1'
#
loop_
_entity.id
_entity.type
_entity.pdbx_description
1 polymer ?
#
loop_
_entity_poly.entity_id
_entity_poly.type
_entity_poly.pdbx_seq_one_letter_code
_entity_poly.pdbx_strand_id
1 'polypeptide(L)'
;MIVKILCISSSPRRHGNSETLLDWFIEAASKHESAECEKIVLSDYDINPCRGCNACEKKGKCLISDDFIGIIDKVLAADIVVFAAPIYCVGVCAQAKAFIDRVQVLRSRKDV
;
A
#
# COMPACT_ATOMS: atom_id res chain seq x y z
N MET A 1 4.36 -22.42 -8.47
CA MET A 1 3.83 -21.08 -8.79
C MET A 1 4.44 -20.13 -7.78
N ILE A 2 5.01 -19.01 -8.23
CA ILE A 2 5.51 -17.98 -7.31
C ILE A 2 4.31 -17.17 -6.81
N VAL A 3 4.23 -16.94 -5.51
CA VAL A 3 3.26 -16.08 -4.83
C VAL A 3 3.92 -14.74 -4.57
N LYS A 4 3.40 -13.68 -5.18
CA LYS A 4 3.90 -12.32 -5.03
C LYS A 4 3.26 -11.64 -3.82
N ILE A 5 4.08 -11.20 -2.89
CA ILE A 5 3.66 -10.59 -1.63
C ILE A 5 4.17 -9.16 -1.57
N LEU A 6 3.24 -8.20 -1.63
CA LEU A 6 3.57 -6.79 -1.45
C LEU A 6 3.41 -6.40 0.02
N CYS A 7 4.51 -6.05 0.66
CA CYS A 7 4.61 -5.67 2.06
C CYS A 7 4.74 -4.15 2.19
N ILE A 8 3.72 -3.49 2.72
CA ILE A 8 3.64 -2.03 2.82
C ILE A 8 3.80 -1.60 4.28
N SER A 9 4.87 -0.87 4.59
CA SER A 9 5.04 -0.16 5.86
C SER A 9 4.52 1.26 5.72
N SER A 10 3.54 1.65 6.53
CA SER A 10 2.97 3.00 6.52
C SER A 10 3.48 3.89 7.65
N SER A 11 4.38 3.39 8.50
CA SER A 11 4.88 4.15 9.64
C SER A 11 5.66 5.38 9.16
N PRO A 12 5.33 6.59 9.63
CA PRO A 12 6.19 7.76 9.39
C PRO A 12 7.52 7.65 10.13
N ARG A 13 7.58 6.87 11.23
CA ARG A 13 8.82 6.57 11.94
C ARG A 13 9.48 5.35 11.34
N ARG A 14 10.64 5.54 10.72
CA ARG A 14 11.50 4.45 10.22
C ARG A 14 11.98 3.57 11.36
N HIS A 15 12.06 2.27 11.11
CA HIS A 15 12.53 1.25 12.06
C HIS A 15 11.74 1.24 13.38
N GLY A 16 10.45 1.60 13.32
CA GLY A 16 9.53 1.50 14.45
C GLY A 16 8.85 0.13 14.54
N ASN A 17 8.11 -0.09 15.62
CA ASN A 17 7.52 -1.40 15.95
C ASN A 17 6.73 -2.02 14.78
N SER A 18 5.84 -1.26 14.12
CA SER A 18 5.06 -1.77 12.99
C SER A 18 5.92 -2.16 11.78
N GLU A 19 6.99 -1.41 11.50
CA GLU A 19 7.93 -1.75 10.43
C GLU A 19 8.75 -2.99 10.81
N THR A 20 9.21 -3.09 12.07
CA THR A 20 9.93 -4.27 12.57
C THR A 20 9.09 -5.54 12.50
N LEU A 21 7.79 -5.46 12.84
CA LEU A 21 6.88 -6.60 12.70
C LEU A 21 6.71 -7.02 11.24
N LEU A 22 6.65 -6.05 10.31
CA LEU A 22 6.61 -6.34 8.88
C LEU A 22 7.92 -7.01 8.41
N ASP A 23 9.07 -6.55 8.91
CA ASP A 23 10.37 -7.15 8.58
C ASP A 23 10.47 -8.60 9.05
N TRP A 24 9.96 -8.93 10.24
CA TRP A 24 9.87 -10.32 10.71
C TRP A 24 8.94 -11.18 9.84
N PHE A 25 7.81 -10.62 9.40
CA PHE A 25 6.93 -11.29 8.46
C PHE A 25 7.66 -11.59 7.14
N ILE A 26 8.36 -10.61 6.57
CA ILE A 26 9.13 -10.76 5.32
C ILE A 26 10.22 -11.81 5.49
N GLU A 27 10.96 -11.79 6.60
CA GLU A 27 12.01 -12.75 6.89
C GLU A 27 11.46 -14.18 6.97
N ALA A 28 10.32 -14.36 7.66
CA ALA A 28 9.67 -15.66 7.76
C ALA A 28 9.12 -16.12 6.40
N ALA A 29 8.45 -15.25 5.64
CA ALA A 29 7.88 -15.56 4.35
C ALA A 29 8.96 -15.94 3.32
N SER A 30 10.09 -15.24 3.33
CA SER A 30 11.22 -15.48 2.42
C SER A 30 11.92 -16.84 2.64
N LYS A 31 11.59 -17.57 3.72
CA LYS A 31 12.04 -18.96 3.92
C LYS A 31 11.31 -19.95 3.01
N HIS A 32 10.20 -19.55 2.39
CA HIS A 32 9.48 -20.36 1.43
C HIS A 32 9.93 -20.01 0.00
N GLU A 33 10.46 -21.00 -0.74
CA GLU A 33 10.96 -20.79 -2.12
C GLU A 33 9.88 -20.27 -3.10
N SER A 34 8.60 -20.52 -2.79
CA SER A 34 7.47 -20.05 -3.58
C SER A 34 7.00 -18.63 -3.24
N ALA A 35 7.62 -17.95 -2.27
CA ALA A 35 7.20 -16.62 -1.83
C ALA A 35 8.20 -15.55 -2.31
N GLU A 36 7.73 -14.59 -3.10
CA GLU A 36 8.50 -13.43 -3.52
C GLU A 36 7.96 -12.19 -2.80
N CYS A 37 8.75 -11.63 -1.88
CA CYS A 37 8.33 -10.47 -1.08
C CYS A 37 8.97 -9.17 -1.59
N GLU A 38 8.15 -8.15 -1.80
CA GLU A 38 8.60 -6.78 -2.06
C GLU A 38 8.19 -5.88 -0.90
N LYS A 39 9.13 -5.11 -0.34
CA LYS A 39 8.83 -4.12 0.72
C LYS A 39 8.75 -2.71 0.16
N ILE A 40 7.67 -2.00 0.48
CA ILE A 40 7.49 -0.57 0.24
C ILE A 40 7.35 0.15 1.58
N VAL A 41 8.08 1.24 1.76
CA VAL A 41 7.95 2.13 2.91
C VAL A 41 7.27 3.40 2.44
N LEU A 42 5.99 3.61 2.78
CA LEU A 42 5.20 4.73 2.25
C LEU A 42 5.75 6.11 2.60
N SER A 43 6.52 6.23 3.68
CA SER A 43 7.15 7.51 4.06
C SER A 43 8.29 7.93 3.13
N ASP A 44 8.75 7.04 2.25
CA ASP A 44 9.75 7.34 1.22
C ASP A 44 9.11 7.84 -0.11
N TYR A 45 7.78 7.96 -0.16
CA TYR A 45 7.02 8.33 -1.37
C TYR A 45 6.12 9.54 -1.12
N ASP A 46 5.87 10.33 -2.16
CA ASP A 46 4.89 11.42 -2.09
C ASP A 46 3.49 10.90 -2.43
N ILE A 47 2.62 10.86 -1.42
CA ILE A 47 1.24 10.41 -1.54
C ILE A 47 0.33 11.47 -0.95
N ASN A 48 -0.25 12.27 -1.84
CA ASN A 48 -1.22 13.27 -1.45
C ASN A 48 -2.55 12.59 -1.06
N PRO A 49 -3.28 13.13 -0.08
CA PRO A 49 -4.58 12.60 0.31
C PRO A 49 -5.61 12.69 -0.81
N CYS A 50 -6.63 11.82 -0.75
CA CYS A 50 -7.74 11.88 -1.69
C CYS A 50 -8.46 13.24 -1.63
N ARG A 51 -8.75 13.82 -2.80
CA ARG A 51 -9.48 15.10 -2.92
C ARG A 51 -11.01 14.96 -2.91
N GLY A 52 -11.54 13.73 -2.84
CA GLY A 52 -13.00 13.48 -2.91
C GLY A 52 -13.66 13.93 -4.23
N CYS A 53 -12.87 14.10 -5.31
CA CYS A 53 -13.34 14.69 -6.57
C CYS A 53 -14.18 13.76 -7.46
N ASN A 54 -14.26 12.46 -7.12
CA ASN A 54 -14.99 11.42 -7.87
C ASN A 54 -14.63 11.28 -9.37
N ALA A 55 -13.51 11.84 -9.83
CA ALA A 55 -13.13 11.70 -11.23
C ALA A 55 -12.78 10.26 -11.62
N CYS A 56 -12.36 9.43 -10.66
CA CYS A 56 -12.11 8.00 -10.86
C CYS A 56 -13.37 7.25 -11.28
N GLU A 57 -14.56 7.66 -10.86
CA GLU A 57 -15.84 7.03 -11.26
C GLU A 57 -16.15 7.23 -12.74
N LYS A 58 -15.68 8.34 -13.32
CA LYS A 58 -15.86 8.65 -14.75
C LYS A 58 -14.70 8.16 -15.62
N LYS A 59 -13.46 8.27 -15.12
CA LYS A 59 -12.23 8.04 -15.89
C LYS A 59 -11.56 6.69 -15.63
N GLY A 60 -11.99 5.93 -14.62
CA GLY A 60 -11.33 4.68 -14.19
C GLY A 60 -9.95 4.86 -13.56
N LYS A 61 -9.46 6.10 -13.42
CA LYS A 61 -8.13 6.40 -12.87
C LYS A 61 -8.14 7.62 -11.97
N CYS A 62 -7.18 7.68 -11.04
CA CYS A 62 -6.94 8.87 -10.23
C CYS A 62 -6.32 9.98 -11.10
N LEU A 63 -6.70 11.24 -10.88
CA LEU A 63 -6.09 12.38 -11.57
C LEU A 63 -4.96 13.06 -10.78
N ILE A 64 -4.76 12.66 -9.52
CA ILE A 64 -3.63 13.12 -8.72
C ILE A 64 -2.42 12.35 -9.25
N SER A 65 -1.45 13.09 -9.80
CA SER A 65 -0.24 12.55 -10.39
C SER A 65 0.89 12.60 -9.37
N ASP A 66 1.04 11.53 -8.62
CA ASP A 66 2.10 11.30 -7.63
C ASP A 66 2.37 9.79 -7.50
N ASP A 67 3.20 9.39 -6.53
CA ASP A 67 3.75 8.04 -6.44
C ASP A 67 2.71 6.95 -6.16
N PHE A 68 1.51 7.33 -5.71
CA PHE A 68 0.40 6.39 -5.51
C PHE A 68 0.10 5.54 -6.75
N ILE A 69 0.22 6.11 -7.95
CA ILE A 69 -0.09 5.39 -9.20
C ILE A 69 0.86 4.20 -9.37
N GLY A 70 2.16 4.37 -9.12
CA GLY A 70 3.10 3.27 -9.21
C GLY A 70 2.87 2.19 -8.16
N ILE A 71 2.48 2.59 -6.94
CA ILE A 71 2.24 1.66 -5.84
C ILE A 71 0.92 0.87 -6.05
N ILE A 72 -0.14 1.51 -6.56
CA ILE A 72 -1.42 0.82 -6.77
C ILE A 72 -1.33 -0.23 -7.88
N ASP A 73 -0.48 -0.01 -8.89
CA ASP A 73 -0.23 -1.01 -9.93
C ASP A 73 0.51 -2.23 -9.37
N LYS A 74 1.42 -2.04 -8.41
CA LYS A 74 2.05 -3.15 -7.66
C LYS A 74 1.03 -3.90 -6.78
N VAL A 75 0.09 -3.19 -6.16
CA VAL A 75 -1.00 -3.81 -5.41
C VAL A 75 -1.84 -4.73 -6.30
N LEU A 76 -2.15 -4.30 -7.53
CA LEU A 76 -2.91 -5.11 -8.48
C LEU A 76 -2.14 -6.31 -9.03
N ALA A 77 -0.81 -6.23 -9.06
CA ALA A 77 0.06 -7.31 -9.53
C ALA A 77 0.41 -8.33 -8.43
N ALA A 78 0.09 -8.05 -7.17
CA ALA A 78 0.39 -8.90 -6.03
C ALA A 78 -0.74 -9.91 -5.75
N ASP A 79 -0.39 -11.12 -5.36
CA ASP A 79 -1.34 -12.14 -4.89
C ASP A 79 -1.77 -11.86 -3.45
N ILE A 80 -0.85 -11.30 -2.65
CA ILE A 80 -1.05 -10.98 -1.24
C ILE A 80 -0.52 -9.56 -0.98
N VAL A 81 -1.31 -8.77 -0.25
CA VAL A 81 -0.87 -7.48 0.27
C VAL A 81 -0.85 -7.52 1.79
N VAL A 82 0.30 -7.23 2.39
CA VAL A 82 0.47 -7.10 3.83
C VAL A 82 0.67 -5.63 4.16
N PHE A 83 -0.23 -5.05 4.95
CA PHE A 83 -0.22 -3.62 5.25
C PHE A 83 0.03 -3.40 6.75
N ALA A 84 1.23 -2.92 7.09
CA ALA A 84 1.62 -2.65 8.48
C ALA A 84 1.49 -1.15 8.81
N ALA A 85 0.59 -0.84 9.74
CA ALA A 85 0.33 0.52 10.19
C ALA A 85 0.40 0.66 11.71
N PRO A 86 1.05 1.72 12.23
CA PRO A 86 0.92 2.07 13.64
C PRO A 86 -0.47 2.67 13.92
N ILE A 87 -0.95 2.46 15.16
CA ILE A 87 -2.20 3.08 15.63
C ILE A 87 -1.90 4.46 16.19
N TYR A 88 -2.37 5.50 15.52
CA TYR A 88 -2.33 6.89 15.97
C TYR A 88 -3.76 7.38 16.22
N CYS A 89 -4.02 7.91 17.42
CA CYS A 89 -5.34 8.45 17.80
C CYS A 89 -6.51 7.48 17.52
N VAL A 90 -6.35 6.19 17.88
CA VAL A 90 -7.37 5.13 17.71
C VAL A 90 -7.67 4.76 16.24
N GLY A 91 -6.85 5.23 15.30
CA GLY A 91 -6.92 4.86 13.88
C GLY A 91 -5.55 4.53 13.30
N VAL A 92 -5.51 4.23 12.00
CA VAL A 92 -4.24 4.14 11.26
C VAL A 92 -3.59 5.52 11.15
N CYS A 93 -2.26 5.58 11.02
CA CYS A 93 -1.56 6.84 10.78
C CYS A 93 -2.04 7.56 9.51
N ALA A 94 -1.81 8.88 9.44
CA ALA A 94 -2.24 9.71 8.32
C ALA A 94 -1.68 9.24 6.97
N GLN A 95 -0.43 8.76 6.94
CA GLN A 95 0.23 8.22 5.75
C GLN A 95 -0.50 6.97 5.23
N ALA A 96 -0.88 6.06 6.12
CA ALA A 96 -1.72 4.92 5.77
C ALA A 96 -3.06 5.37 5.19
N LYS A 97 -3.72 6.31 5.88
CA LYS A 97 -5.05 6.77 5.49
C LYS A 97 -5.04 7.47 4.12
N ALA A 98 -4.01 8.28 3.83
CA ALA A 98 -3.84 8.92 2.53
C ALA A 98 -3.76 7.89 1.39
N PHE A 99 -3.03 6.79 1.60
CA PHE A 99 -2.99 5.68 0.66
C PHE A 99 -4.34 4.98 0.55
N ILE A 100 -4.91 4.53 1.68
CA ILE A 100 -6.17 3.78 1.75
C ILE A 100 -7.32 4.53 1.07
N ASP A 101 -7.44 5.84 1.29
CA ASP A 101 -8.52 6.65 0.71
C ASP A 101 -8.46 6.74 -0.81
N ARG A 102 -7.26 6.57 -1.37
CA ARG A 102 -7.07 6.62 -2.82
C ARG A 102 -7.30 5.26 -3.49
N VAL A 103 -7.33 4.17 -2.73
CA VAL A 103 -7.69 2.83 -3.22
C VAL A 103 -9.13 2.79 -3.75
N GLN A 104 -9.98 3.79 -3.45
CA GLN A 104 -11.29 3.98 -4.11
C GLN A 104 -11.24 3.89 -5.64
N VAL A 105 -10.10 4.23 -6.27
CA VAL A 105 -9.91 4.05 -7.71
C VAL A 105 -10.17 2.61 -8.16
N LEU A 106 -9.81 1.61 -7.37
CA LEU A 106 -10.01 0.19 -7.68
C LEU A 106 -11.49 -0.18 -7.70
N ARG A 107 -12.29 0.33 -6.76
CA ARG A 107 -13.76 0.17 -6.77
C ARG A 107 -14.40 0.81 -8.01
N SER A 108 -13.78 1.87 -8.53
CA SER A 108 -14.33 2.70 -9.61
C SER A 108 -13.91 2.22 -11.00
N ARG A 109 -12.87 1.37 -11.08
CA ARG A 109 -12.45 0.68 -12.29
C ARG A 109 -13.56 -0.29 -12.71
N LYS A 110 -13.86 -0.33 -14.01
CA LYS A 110 -14.90 -1.20 -14.60
C LYS A 110 -14.28 -2.33 -15.44
N ASP A 111 -12.96 -2.39 -15.44
CA ASP A 111 -12.07 -3.19 -16.26
C ASP A 111 -11.35 -4.30 -15.47
N VAL A 112 -11.67 -4.43 -14.17
CA VAL A 112 -11.23 -5.52 -13.29
C VAL A 112 -12.43 -6.39 -12.95
#